data_AF-A0ABD1EY20-F1
#
_entry.id   AF-A0ABD1EY20-F1
#
_cell.length_a   1.000
_cell.length_b   1.000
_cell.length_c   1.000
_cell.angle_alpha   90.00
_cell.angle_beta   90.00
_cell.angle_gamma   90.00
#
_symmetry.space_group_name_H-M   'P 1'
#
loop_
_entity.id
_entity.type
_entity.pdbx_description
1 polymer ?
#
loop_
_entity_poly.entity_id
_entity_poly.type
_entity_poly.pdbx_seq_one_letter_code
_entity_poly.pdbx_strand_id
1 'polypeptide(L)'
;MESEDIFSIIKKLSVPIIESVSSEQIENFKPYYERYYENKYCTTFNTDTENNDFILRFHTNKLVLLSIASGHDIIRNKQIIESINFSIKGQNMSDINLSGKKKTGAKKLNKNSIVCYLKCKDNDKEYPVYSCIPGSLIEINQFVVENPQLLITDYKALGYIAVLNPKRQGPNVAPTIEKAHSLLSEEEYETYRRNQEKLNNK
;
A
#
# COMPACT_ATOMS: atom_id res chain seq x y z
N MET A 1 -44.83 23.70 -36.61
CA MET A 1 -44.90 23.01 -35.31
C MET A 1 -43.46 22.92 -34.85
N GLU A 2 -43.12 23.84 -33.96
CA GLU A 2 -41.77 24.22 -33.60
C GLU A 2 -41.04 23.02 -33.00
N SER A 3 -39.89 22.67 -33.60
CA SER A 3 -38.88 21.93 -32.89
C SER A 3 -38.43 22.83 -31.75
N GLU A 4 -39.03 22.67 -30.58
CA GLU A 4 -38.43 23.15 -29.33
C GLU A 4 -36.95 22.81 -29.41
N ASP A 5 -36.12 23.86 -29.38
CA ASP A 5 -34.70 23.77 -29.65
C ASP A 5 -34.13 22.68 -28.72
N ILE A 6 -33.67 21.57 -29.31
CA ILE A 6 -33.31 20.35 -28.57
C ILE A 6 -32.31 20.68 -27.45
N PHE A 7 -31.48 21.70 -27.66
CA PHE A 7 -30.56 22.25 -26.67
C PHE A 7 -31.25 22.81 -25.42
N SER A 8 -32.38 23.49 -25.57
CA SER A 8 -33.18 23.99 -24.45
C SER A 8 -33.79 22.86 -23.63
N ILE A 9 -34.23 21.79 -24.28
CA ILE A 9 -34.75 20.57 -23.61
C ILE A 9 -33.60 19.87 -22.85
N ILE A 10 -32.45 19.66 -23.49
CA ILE A 10 -31.26 19.07 -22.86
C ILE A 10 -30.84 19.88 -21.62
N LYS A 11 -30.82 21.20 -21.72
CA LYS A 11 -30.44 22.08 -20.60
C LYS A 11 -31.46 22.08 -19.45
N LYS A 12 -32.75 21.87 -19.75
CA LYS A 12 -33.81 21.73 -18.73
C LYS A 12 -33.75 20.38 -18.01
N LEU A 13 -33.36 19.34 -18.72
CA LEU A 13 -33.24 17.97 -18.20
C LEU A 13 -31.85 17.67 -17.63
N SER A 14 -30.86 18.54 -17.87
CA SER A 14 -29.53 18.41 -17.29
C SER A 14 -29.57 18.74 -15.81
N VAL A 15 -29.78 17.71 -15.00
CA VAL A 15 -29.46 17.75 -13.58
C VAL A 15 -27.93 17.69 -13.41
N PRO A 16 -27.34 18.53 -12.56
CA PRO A 16 -25.96 18.34 -12.14
C PRO A 16 -25.75 16.90 -11.69
N ILE A 17 -24.60 16.31 -12.08
CA ILE A 17 -24.29 14.89 -11.77
C ILE A 17 -24.47 14.59 -10.28
N ILE A 18 -24.13 15.55 -9.42
CA ILE A 18 -24.23 15.42 -7.97
C ILE A 18 -25.68 15.33 -7.45
N GLU A 19 -26.65 15.93 -8.14
CA GLU A 19 -28.08 15.87 -7.81
C GLU A 19 -28.73 14.56 -8.30
N SER A 20 -28.04 13.83 -9.19
CA SER A 20 -28.46 12.51 -9.67
C SER A 20 -27.99 11.35 -8.78
N VAL A 21 -27.18 11.65 -7.75
CA VAL A 21 -26.65 10.68 -6.80
C VAL A 21 -27.38 10.87 -5.48
N SER A 22 -27.92 9.79 -4.89
CA SER A 22 -28.60 9.89 -3.59
C SER A 22 -27.60 10.21 -2.47
N SER A 23 -28.06 10.86 -1.40
CA SER A 23 -27.23 11.13 -0.22
C SER A 23 -26.62 9.84 0.36
N GLU A 24 -27.38 8.74 0.33
CA GLU A 24 -26.91 7.40 0.74
C GLU A 24 -25.78 6.87 -0.16
N GLN A 25 -25.86 7.10 -1.48
CA GLN A 25 -24.79 6.72 -2.40
C GLN A 25 -23.52 7.54 -2.19
N ILE A 26 -23.64 8.82 -1.81
CA ILE A 26 -22.50 9.67 -1.46
C ILE A 26 -21.87 9.20 -0.14
N GLU A 27 -22.68 8.93 0.88
CA GLU A 27 -22.21 8.48 2.20
C GLU A 27 -21.53 7.11 2.13
N ASN A 28 -22.05 6.19 1.32
CA ASN A 28 -21.48 4.87 1.11
C ASN A 28 -20.41 4.83 0.01
N PHE A 29 -20.08 5.96 -0.61
CA PHE A 29 -19.08 5.99 -1.67
C PHE A 29 -17.69 5.67 -1.09
N LYS A 30 -17.17 4.51 -1.48
CA LYS A 30 -15.78 4.15 -1.23
C LYS A 30 -14.97 4.35 -2.49
N PRO A 31 -13.88 5.12 -2.45
CA PRO A 31 -13.01 5.28 -3.60
C PRO A 31 -12.38 3.94 -3.99
N TYR A 32 -11.93 3.83 -5.24
CA TYR A 32 -11.45 2.56 -5.80
C TYR A 32 -10.32 1.93 -4.98
N TYR A 33 -9.45 2.76 -4.39
CA TYR A 33 -8.33 2.33 -3.58
C TYR A 33 -8.76 1.76 -2.23
N GLU A 34 -10.02 1.91 -1.81
CA GLU A 34 -10.59 1.26 -0.62
C GLU A 34 -11.46 0.06 -0.98
N ARG A 35 -12.30 0.21 -2.00
CA ARG A 35 -13.35 -0.78 -2.33
C ARG A 35 -12.82 -2.19 -2.63
N TYR A 36 -11.68 -2.28 -3.31
CA TYR A 36 -11.17 -3.55 -3.83
C TYR A 36 -9.96 -4.10 -3.06
N TYR A 37 -9.63 -3.50 -1.93
CA TYR A 37 -8.43 -3.82 -1.16
C TYR A 37 -8.78 -4.28 0.25
N GLU A 38 -8.13 -5.36 0.66
CA GLU A 38 -8.11 -5.82 2.04
C GLU A 38 -6.76 -5.48 2.67
N ASN A 39 -6.77 -4.77 3.80
CA ASN A 39 -5.56 -4.37 4.50
C ASN A 39 -5.10 -5.49 5.45
N LYS A 40 -3.80 -5.77 5.40
CA LYS A 40 -3.11 -6.67 6.34
C LYS A 40 -1.83 -6.00 6.81
N TYR A 41 -1.42 -6.31 8.03
CA TYR A 41 -0.28 -5.66 8.66
C TYR A 41 0.78 -6.69 9.05
N CYS A 42 2.04 -6.36 8.81
CA CYS A 42 3.19 -7.17 9.20
C CYS A 42 4.02 -6.41 10.24
N THR A 43 4.13 -7.00 11.42
CA THR A 43 4.88 -6.46 12.57
C THR A 43 6.07 -7.34 12.94
N THR A 44 6.36 -8.37 12.13
CA THR A 44 7.37 -9.40 12.43
C THR A 44 8.81 -8.86 12.44
N PHE A 45 9.06 -7.73 11.80
CA PHE A 45 10.40 -7.14 11.67
C PHE A 45 10.68 -6.04 12.71
N ASN A 46 9.82 -5.94 13.72
CA ASN A 46 10.01 -5.05 14.84
C ASN A 46 11.07 -5.62 15.78
N THR A 47 11.85 -4.73 16.38
CA THR A 47 12.82 -5.04 17.44
C THR A 47 12.41 -4.30 18.72
N ASP A 48 13.10 -4.56 19.83
CA ASP A 48 12.85 -3.84 21.09
C ASP A 48 13.02 -2.32 20.97
N THR A 49 13.80 -1.88 19.98
CA THR A 49 14.17 -0.47 19.78
C THR A 49 13.61 0.15 18.52
N GLU A 50 13.09 -0.65 17.59
CA GLU A 50 12.67 -0.19 16.26
C GLU A 50 11.33 -0.81 15.86
N ASN A 51 10.38 0.05 15.50
CA ASN A 51 9.11 -0.38 14.95
C ASN A 51 9.10 -0.20 13.42
N ASN A 52 9.10 -1.34 12.72
CA ASN A 52 9.08 -1.47 11.27
C ASN A 52 7.74 -2.09 10.82
N ASP A 53 6.62 -1.50 11.23
CA ASP A 53 5.30 -1.96 10.81
C ASP A 53 5.07 -1.70 9.31
N PHE A 54 4.63 -2.72 8.58
CA PHE A 54 4.28 -2.62 7.16
C PHE A 54 2.80 -2.92 6.93
N ILE A 55 2.24 -2.31 5.88
CA ILE A 55 0.90 -2.63 5.38
C ILE A 55 1.01 -3.33 4.02
N LEU A 56 0.25 -4.41 3.88
CA LEU A 56 0.04 -5.15 2.65
C LEU A 56 -1.44 -5.02 2.28
N ARG A 57 -1.71 -4.37 1.14
CA ARG A 57 -3.08 -4.17 0.64
C ARG A 57 -3.36 -5.17 -0.47
N PHE A 58 -4.13 -6.21 -0.16
CA PHE A 58 -4.48 -7.29 -1.07
C PHE A 58 -5.64 -6.85 -1.95
N HIS A 59 -5.38 -6.69 -3.24
CA HIS A 59 -6.42 -6.39 -4.20
C HIS A 59 -7.23 -7.65 -4.57
N THR A 60 -8.48 -7.48 -4.99
CA THR A 60 -9.32 -8.58 -5.52
C THR A 60 -8.70 -9.36 -6.69
N ASN A 61 -7.81 -8.73 -7.47
CA ASN A 61 -7.02 -9.39 -8.53
C ASN A 61 -5.80 -10.16 -8.02
N LYS A 62 -5.61 -10.25 -6.70
CA LYS A 62 -4.53 -10.94 -5.98
C LYS A 62 -3.16 -10.25 -6.04
N LEU A 63 -3.05 -9.07 -6.63
CA LEU A 63 -1.85 -8.23 -6.46
C LEU A 63 -1.87 -7.60 -5.06
N VAL A 64 -0.69 -7.26 -4.57
CA VAL A 64 -0.53 -6.69 -3.23
C VAL A 64 0.26 -5.41 -3.33
N LEU A 65 -0.27 -4.34 -2.76
CA LEU A 65 0.50 -3.10 -2.56
C LEU A 65 1.24 -3.18 -1.23
N LEU A 66 2.52 -2.89 -1.25
CA LEU A 66 3.37 -2.82 -0.06
C LEU A 66 3.62 -1.34 0.29
N SER A 67 3.42 -0.98 1.57
CA SER A 67 3.83 0.32 2.12
C SER A 67 4.23 0.20 3.60
N ILE A 68 4.73 1.28 4.17
CA ILE A 68 4.88 1.40 5.63
C ILE A 68 3.51 1.63 6.28
N ALA A 69 3.33 1.15 7.50
CA ALA A 69 2.09 1.33 8.25
C ALA A 69 2.22 2.45 9.30
N SER A 70 1.08 2.92 9.78
CA SER A 70 0.99 4.03 10.75
C SER A 70 1.80 3.87 12.06
N GLY A 71 2.14 2.64 12.47
CA GLY A 71 2.97 2.37 13.64
C GLY A 71 4.47 2.37 13.36
N HIS A 72 4.89 2.47 12.10
CA HIS A 72 6.30 2.55 11.71
C HIS A 72 6.96 3.79 12.33
N ASP A 73 8.22 3.67 12.77
CA ASP A 73 8.91 4.73 13.51
C ASP A 73 9.02 6.03 12.74
N ILE A 74 9.26 5.98 11.43
CA ILE A 74 9.24 7.15 10.54
C ILE A 74 7.95 7.97 10.73
N ILE A 75 6.78 7.33 10.73
CA ILE A 75 5.48 8.00 10.88
C ILE A 75 5.30 8.46 12.34
N ARG A 76 5.60 7.59 13.32
CA ARG A 76 5.43 7.91 14.76
C ARG A 76 6.27 9.10 15.19
N ASN A 77 7.51 9.14 14.73
CA ASN A 77 8.48 10.19 15.05
C ASN A 77 8.37 11.39 14.10
N LYS A 78 7.40 11.39 13.18
CA LYS A 78 7.15 12.47 12.20
C LYS A 78 8.41 12.85 11.41
N GLN A 79 9.21 11.85 11.05
CA GLN A 79 10.44 12.07 10.32
C GLN A 79 10.16 12.42 8.86
N ILE A 80 11.07 13.19 8.26
CA ILE A 80 11.01 13.54 6.84
C ILE A 80 11.86 12.54 6.06
N ILE A 81 11.23 11.72 5.22
CA ILE A 81 11.94 10.85 4.27
C ILE A 81 12.66 11.70 3.21
N GLU A 82 13.98 11.60 3.16
CA GLU A 82 14.82 12.30 2.18
C GLU A 82 14.90 11.53 0.86
N SER A 83 15.13 10.23 0.92
CA SER A 83 15.30 9.40 -0.27
C SER A 83 14.93 7.93 -0.04
N ILE A 84 14.71 7.23 -1.15
CA ILE A 84 14.42 5.79 -1.18
C ILE A 84 15.48 5.10 -2.03
N ASN A 85 16.23 4.17 -1.44
CA ASN A 85 17.28 3.42 -2.11
C ASN A 85 16.81 2.01 -2.48
N PHE A 86 16.77 1.71 -3.78
CA PHE A 86 16.40 0.38 -4.30
C PHE A 86 17.60 -0.50 -4.65
N SER A 87 18.84 -0.05 -4.44
CA SER A 87 20.05 -0.84 -4.69
C SER A 87 20.37 -1.76 -3.51
N ILE A 88 19.97 -3.03 -3.63
CA ILE A 88 20.10 -4.03 -2.57
C ILE A 88 21.16 -5.06 -2.98
N LYS A 89 22.27 -5.11 -2.24
CA LYS A 89 23.38 -6.08 -2.46
C LYS A 89 23.89 -6.11 -3.92
N GLY A 90 24.02 -4.93 -4.53
CA GLY A 90 24.49 -4.78 -5.92
C GLY A 90 23.41 -5.04 -6.98
N GLN A 91 22.15 -5.28 -6.58
CA GLN A 91 21.03 -5.40 -7.49
C GLN A 91 20.04 -4.26 -7.26
N ASN A 92 19.78 -3.46 -8.30
CA ASN A 92 18.77 -2.40 -8.24
C ASN A 92 17.36 -2.98 -8.41
N MET A 93 16.54 -3.00 -7.36
CA MET A 93 15.19 -3.56 -7.36
C MET A 93 14.24 -2.87 -8.34
N SER A 94 14.50 -1.62 -8.72
CA SER A 94 13.69 -0.87 -9.70
C SER A 94 13.87 -1.32 -11.15
N ASP A 95 14.98 -1.99 -11.48
CA ASP A 95 15.23 -2.49 -12.82
C ASP A 95 14.43 -3.79 -13.06
N ILE A 96 13.16 -3.64 -13.44
CA ILE A 96 12.22 -4.74 -13.70
C ILE A 96 11.75 -4.68 -15.16
N ASN A 97 12.22 -5.62 -15.97
CA ASN A 97 11.79 -5.77 -17.37
C ASN A 97 10.84 -6.96 -17.50
N LEU A 98 9.53 -6.70 -17.38
CA LEU A 98 8.50 -7.74 -17.46
C LEU A 98 8.17 -8.10 -18.91
N SER A 99 8.15 -9.39 -19.22
CA SER A 99 7.72 -9.91 -20.51
C SER A 99 6.77 -11.12 -20.39
N GLY A 100 5.76 -11.14 -21.27
CA GLY A 100 4.82 -12.25 -21.44
C GLY A 100 3.85 -12.49 -20.25
N LYS A 101 2.86 -13.37 -20.47
CA LYS A 101 1.81 -13.71 -19.50
C LYS A 101 2.36 -14.29 -18.18
N LYS A 102 3.53 -14.92 -18.22
CA LYS A 102 4.20 -15.50 -17.05
C LYS A 102 4.96 -14.46 -16.21
N LYS A 103 4.95 -13.18 -16.62
CA LYS A 103 5.69 -12.08 -15.97
C LYS A 103 7.18 -12.41 -15.84
N THR A 104 7.76 -12.95 -16.92
CA THR A 104 9.17 -13.30 -16.98
C THR A 104 9.99 -12.02 -16.81
N GLY A 105 11.00 -12.05 -15.93
CA GLY A 105 11.79 -10.87 -15.55
C GLY A 105 11.39 -10.22 -14.22
N ALA A 106 10.29 -10.66 -13.59
CA ALA A 106 9.95 -10.26 -12.24
C ALA A 106 10.99 -10.75 -11.22
N LYS A 107 11.32 -9.93 -10.21
CA LYS A 107 12.29 -10.30 -9.17
C LYS A 107 11.62 -11.17 -8.13
N LYS A 108 12.15 -12.36 -7.88
CA LYS A 108 11.60 -13.27 -6.86
C LYS A 108 11.97 -12.76 -5.47
N LEU A 109 10.98 -12.72 -4.59
CA LEU A 109 11.11 -12.29 -3.21
C LEU A 109 10.72 -13.44 -2.27
N ASN A 110 11.51 -13.62 -1.22
CA ASN A 110 11.16 -14.37 -0.01
C ASN A 110 10.62 -13.42 1.06
N LYS A 111 9.93 -13.93 2.09
CA LYS A 111 9.37 -13.15 3.21
C LYS A 111 10.29 -12.03 3.74
N ASN A 112 11.57 -12.34 3.94
CA ASN A 112 12.55 -11.46 4.57
C ASN A 112 13.38 -10.67 3.54
N SER A 113 12.94 -10.61 2.28
CA SER A 113 13.68 -9.87 1.25
C SER A 113 13.45 -8.38 1.44
N ILE A 114 14.53 -7.61 1.39
CA ILE A 114 14.49 -6.15 1.44
C ILE A 114 14.17 -5.65 0.03
N VAL A 115 13.14 -4.81 -0.08
CA VAL A 115 12.71 -4.18 -1.34
C VAL A 115 13.42 -2.85 -1.55
N CYS A 116 13.54 -2.05 -0.50
CA CYS A 116 14.25 -0.77 -0.50
C CYS A 116 14.70 -0.39 0.92
N TYR A 117 15.55 0.62 1.01
CA TYR A 117 15.87 1.32 2.24
C TYR A 117 15.30 2.74 2.18
N LEU A 118 14.66 3.18 3.25
CA LEU A 118 14.22 4.57 3.42
C LEU A 118 15.29 5.32 4.22
N LYS A 119 15.73 6.48 3.73
CA LYS A 119 16.62 7.38 4.46
C LYS A 119 15.84 8.62 4.90
N CYS A 120 15.92 8.95 6.18
CA CYS A 120 15.34 10.17 6.72
C CYS A 120 16.36 11.32 6.71
N LYS A 121 15.87 12.56 6.68
CA LYS A 121 16.73 13.76 6.64
C LYS A 121 17.52 13.98 7.94
N ASP A 122 16.89 13.67 9.06
CA ASP A 122 17.41 14.01 10.39
C ASP A 122 18.31 12.92 11.00
N ASN A 123 18.50 11.79 10.30
CA ASN A 123 19.41 10.74 10.74
C ASN A 123 20.06 10.03 9.54
N ASP A 124 21.28 9.51 9.73
CA ASP A 124 21.92 8.63 8.75
C ASP A 124 21.40 7.18 8.82
N LYS A 125 20.27 6.95 9.49
CA LYS A 125 19.69 5.63 9.65
C LYS A 125 18.91 5.25 8.40
N GLU A 126 19.19 4.07 7.89
CA GLU A 126 18.42 3.44 6.82
C GLU A 126 17.39 2.48 7.40
N TYR A 127 16.13 2.66 7.03
CA TYR A 127 15.02 1.79 7.44
C TYR A 127 14.75 0.76 6.34
N PRO A 128 15.00 -0.54 6.58
CA PRO A 128 14.75 -1.58 5.59
C PRO A 128 13.24 -1.83 5.43
N VAL A 129 12.77 -1.82 4.18
CA VAL A 129 11.39 -2.23 3.85
C VAL A 129 11.40 -3.67 3.38
N TYR A 130 10.75 -4.55 4.13
CA TYR A 130 10.68 -5.98 3.83
C TYR A 130 9.47 -6.32 2.97
N SER A 131 9.56 -7.37 2.16
CA SER A 131 8.44 -7.81 1.33
C SER A 131 7.30 -8.44 2.12
N CYS A 132 7.57 -8.91 3.35
CA CYS A 132 6.65 -9.55 4.31
C CYS A 132 5.97 -10.85 3.86
N ILE A 133 5.95 -11.12 2.56
CA ILE A 133 5.38 -12.32 1.93
C ILE A 133 6.29 -12.79 0.79
N PRO A 134 6.31 -14.10 0.49
CA PRO A 134 7.00 -14.64 -0.68
C PRO A 134 6.20 -14.37 -1.96
N GLY A 135 6.90 -13.99 -3.02
CA GLY A 135 6.26 -13.65 -4.29
C GLY A 135 7.22 -13.14 -5.34
N SER A 136 6.72 -12.26 -6.20
CA SER A 136 7.52 -11.57 -7.20
C SER A 136 7.23 -10.08 -7.17
N LEU A 137 8.29 -9.27 -7.17
CA LEU A 137 8.22 -7.83 -7.37
C LEU A 137 7.84 -7.55 -8.83
N ILE A 138 6.74 -6.84 -9.04
CA ILE A 138 6.21 -6.52 -10.36
C ILE A 138 6.57 -5.09 -10.75
N GLU A 139 6.41 -4.16 -9.82
CA GLU A 139 6.55 -2.73 -10.10
C GLU A 139 6.97 -1.99 -8.82
N ILE A 140 7.72 -0.91 -9.02
CA ILE A 140 8.01 0.09 -7.99
C ILE A 140 7.31 1.38 -8.39
N ASN A 141 6.66 2.00 -7.41
CA ASN A 141 5.93 3.24 -7.61
C ASN A 141 6.90 4.41 -7.80
N GLN A 142 6.96 4.97 -9.00
CA GLN A 142 7.85 6.11 -9.29
C GLN A 142 7.41 7.39 -8.58
N PHE A 143 6.11 7.53 -8.26
CA PHE A 143 5.60 8.73 -7.57
C PHE A 143 6.18 8.90 -6.16
N VAL A 144 6.43 7.80 -5.44
CA VAL A 144 7.09 7.89 -4.13
C VAL A 144 8.60 8.11 -4.24
N VAL A 145 9.20 7.83 -5.39
CA VAL A 145 10.62 8.17 -5.64
C VAL A 145 10.76 9.67 -5.86
N GLU A 146 9.84 10.26 -6.64
CA GLU A 146 9.80 11.71 -6.87
C GLU A 146 9.32 12.48 -5.64
N ASN A 147 8.35 11.94 -4.90
CA ASN A 147 7.82 12.53 -3.68
C ASN A 147 7.71 11.50 -2.53
N PRO A 148 8.81 11.24 -1.80
CA PRO A 148 8.85 10.25 -0.73
C PRO A 148 7.87 10.50 0.43
N GLN A 149 7.42 11.75 0.61
CA GLN A 149 6.49 12.11 1.68
C GLN A 149 5.10 11.48 1.52
N LEU A 150 4.75 11.01 0.31
CA LEU A 150 3.50 10.27 0.08
C LEU A 150 3.39 9.02 0.95
N LEU A 151 4.53 8.39 1.29
CA LEU A 151 4.58 7.25 2.21
C LEU A 151 4.10 7.57 3.62
N ILE A 152 4.05 8.85 3.99
CA ILE A 152 3.56 9.31 5.29
C ILE A 152 2.14 9.85 5.14
N THR A 153 1.91 10.73 4.15
CA THR A 153 0.65 11.45 4.02
C THR A 153 -0.49 10.58 3.48
N ASP A 154 -0.18 9.64 2.59
CA ASP A 154 -1.18 8.82 1.89
C ASP A 154 -0.68 7.38 1.67
N TYR A 155 -0.15 6.77 2.73
CA TYR A 155 0.43 5.42 2.69
C TYR A 155 -0.55 4.31 2.25
N LYS A 156 -1.86 4.56 2.35
CA LYS A 156 -2.90 3.63 1.89
C LYS A 156 -3.20 3.81 0.40
N ALA A 157 -3.30 5.02 -0.16
CA ALA A 157 -3.64 5.18 -1.58
C ALA A 157 -2.40 5.38 -2.46
N LEU A 158 -1.93 6.62 -2.65
CA LEU A 158 -0.85 6.93 -3.60
C LEU A 158 0.54 6.59 -3.07
N GLY A 159 0.72 6.55 -1.75
CA GLY A 159 1.98 6.29 -1.07
C GLY A 159 2.26 4.81 -0.85
N TYR A 160 2.12 3.95 -1.86
CA TYR A 160 2.66 2.60 -1.81
C TYR A 160 4.06 2.55 -2.45
N ILE A 161 4.90 1.62 -2.01
CA ILE A 161 6.28 1.46 -2.47
C ILE A 161 6.33 0.55 -3.70
N ALA A 162 5.66 -0.59 -3.62
CA ALA A 162 5.81 -1.66 -4.60
C ALA A 162 4.53 -2.45 -4.82
N VAL A 163 4.40 -2.99 -6.02
CA VAL A 163 3.37 -3.98 -6.39
C VAL A 163 3.99 -5.37 -6.36
N LEU A 164 3.46 -6.22 -5.50
CA LEU A 164 3.87 -7.61 -5.35
C LEU A 164 2.84 -8.53 -5.99
N ASN A 165 3.34 -9.63 -6.55
CA ASN A 165 2.54 -10.76 -6.99
C ASN A 165 2.86 -11.97 -6.10
N PRO A 166 1.99 -12.32 -5.15
CA PRO A 166 2.23 -13.42 -4.23
C PRO A 166 2.40 -14.75 -4.96
N LYS A 167 3.19 -15.66 -4.38
CA LYS A 167 3.35 -17.01 -4.94
C LYS A 167 2.00 -17.72 -4.91
N ARG A 168 1.51 -18.19 -6.07
CA ARG A 168 0.21 -18.88 -6.18
C ARG A 168 0.17 -20.12 -5.28
N GLN A 169 -0.78 -20.16 -4.35
CA GLN A 169 -1.10 -21.32 -3.50
C GLN A 169 -2.58 -21.71 -3.63
N GLY A 170 -3.08 -21.91 -4.86
CA GLY A 170 -4.46 -22.35 -5.10
C GLY A 170 -5.53 -21.25 -4.95
N PRO A 171 -6.80 -21.58 -4.68
CA PRO A 171 -7.88 -20.60 -4.58
C PRO A 171 -7.84 -19.74 -3.30
N ASN A 172 -7.22 -20.23 -2.21
CA ASN A 172 -7.24 -19.62 -0.87
C ASN A 172 -5.98 -18.81 -0.54
N VAL A 173 -5.38 -18.13 -1.53
CA VAL A 173 -4.06 -17.49 -1.38
C VAL A 173 -3.99 -16.48 -0.23
N ALA A 174 -4.96 -15.56 -0.12
CA ALA A 174 -4.97 -14.54 0.93
C ALA A 174 -5.01 -15.14 2.35
N PRO A 175 -6.02 -15.96 2.72
CA PRO A 175 -6.08 -16.53 4.07
C PRO A 175 -4.93 -17.50 4.38
N THR A 176 -4.37 -18.18 3.37
CA THR A 176 -3.18 -19.03 3.57
C THR A 176 -1.92 -18.20 3.84
N ILE A 177 -1.71 -17.11 3.10
CA ILE A 177 -0.56 -16.21 3.29
C ILE A 177 -0.66 -15.49 4.64
N GLU A 178 -1.85 -15.04 5.00
CA GLU A 178 -2.10 -14.38 6.29
C GLU A 178 -1.70 -15.27 7.46
N LYS A 179 -2.22 -16.50 7.48
CA LYS A 179 -1.91 -17.47 8.54
C LYS A 179 -0.45 -17.91 8.52
N ALA A 180 0.13 -18.13 7.33
CA ALA A 180 1.51 -18.57 7.20
C ALA A 180 2.54 -17.50 7.61
N HIS A 181 2.17 -16.22 7.55
CA HIS A 181 3.09 -15.12 7.80
C HIS A 181 2.70 -14.21 8.96
N SER A 182 1.71 -14.62 9.75
CA SER A 182 1.25 -13.92 10.95
C SER A 182 0.86 -12.48 10.66
N LEU A 183 0.15 -12.27 9.54
CA LEU A 183 -0.35 -10.95 9.18
C LEU A 183 -1.60 -10.64 10.01
N LEU A 184 -1.65 -9.42 10.55
CA LEU A 184 -2.78 -8.94 11.34
C LEU A 184 -3.82 -8.30 10.42
N SER A 185 -5.10 -8.49 10.74
CA SER A 185 -6.19 -7.67 10.22
C SER A 185 -6.10 -6.23 10.74
N GLU A 186 -6.90 -5.32 10.17
CA GLU A 186 -6.97 -3.92 10.62
C GLU A 186 -7.33 -3.83 12.12
N GLU A 187 -8.34 -4.57 12.58
CA GLU A 187 -8.79 -4.55 13.98
C GLU A 187 -7.74 -5.10 14.95
N GLU A 188 -7.07 -6.20 14.57
CA GLU A 188 -5.98 -6.79 15.34
C GLU A 188 -4.77 -5.84 15.42
N TYR A 189 -4.45 -5.17 14.31
CA TYR A 189 -3.35 -4.21 14.25
C TYR A 189 -3.63 -2.96 15.09
N GLU A 190 -4.84 -2.40 15.04
CA GLU A 190 -5.23 -1.31 15.92
C GLU A 190 -5.11 -1.68 17.40
N THR A 191 -5.56 -2.89 17.75
CA THR A 191 -5.46 -3.40 19.13
C THR A 191 -4.00 -3.57 19.55
N TYR A 192 -3.17 -4.14 18.67
CA TYR A 192 -1.71 -4.25 18.86
C TYR A 192 -1.10 -2.87 19.12
N ARG A 193 -1.42 -1.88 18.29
CA ARG A 193 -0.91 -0.50 18.43
C ARG A 193 -1.31 0.16 19.74
N ARG A 194 -2.59 0.08 20.13
CA ARG A 194 -3.08 0.63 21.40
C ARG A 194 -2.36 0.00 22.60
N ASN A 195 -2.05 -1.29 22.54
CA ASN A 195 -1.32 -1.97 23.61
C ASN A 195 0.14 -1.53 23.70
N GLN A 196 0.81 -1.34 22.55
CA GLN A 196 2.17 -0.79 22.50
C GLN A 196 2.25 0.63 23.09
N GLU A 197 1.27 1.49 22.78
CA GLU A 197 1.20 2.85 23.33
C GLU A 197 1.00 2.85 24.85
N LYS A 198 0.20 1.93 25.40
CA LYS A 198 0.02 1.77 26.86
C LYS A 198 1.29 1.30 27.57
N LEU A 199 2.09 0.45 26.93
CA LEU A 199 3.36 -0.04 27.48
C LEU A 199 4.41 1.07 27.53
N ASN A 200 4.48 1.92 26.51
CA ASN A 200 5.44 3.02 26.43
C ASN A 200 5.11 4.22 27.34
N ASN A 201 3.85 4.34 27.77
CA ASN A 201 3.37 5.42 28.65
C ASN A 201 3.34 5.01 30.14
N LYS A 202 3.85 3.83 30.47
CA LYS A 202 4.03 3.34 31.84
C LYS A 202 5.49 3.44 32.25
#